data_AF-D1QU60-F1
#
_entry.id   AF-D1QU60-F1
#
_cell.length_a   1.000
_cell.length_b   1.000
_cell.length_c   1.000
_cell.angle_alpha   90.00
_cell.angle_beta   90.00
_cell.angle_gamma   90.00
#
_symmetry.space_group_name_H-M   'P 1'
#
loop_
_entity.id
_entity.type
_entity.pdbx_description
1 polymer ?
#
loop_
_entity_poly.entity_id
_entity_poly.type
_entity_poly.pdbx_seq_one_letter_code
_entity_poly.pdbx_strand_id
1 'polypeptide(L)'
;MFHHFKNKEDIFNHAVDRFVFEFLTNDATDFLELTSSTLLKDFIDNRVENIGRRMKSFFIMTKGTVTPANFMSFILYLKDNYPDWKEKFQEYEKRKSLEWKEVIELAKQKGEITQTVETEKIISSIRNIYLGLSYRSALSSQLSISELKEQIYTIYYLITKINNAHTDHIPNNRNTT
;
A
#
# COMPACT_ATOMS: atom_id res chain seq x y z
N MET A 1 -32.56 2.82 -20.72
CA MET A 1 -31.71 2.99 -19.51
C MET A 1 -32.35 2.42 -18.24
N PHE A 2 -33.70 2.37 -18.12
CA PHE A 2 -34.41 1.75 -16.98
C PHE A 2 -34.69 0.24 -17.10
N HIS A 3 -34.25 -0.44 -18.17
CA HIS A 3 -34.50 -1.89 -18.33
C HIS A 3 -33.54 -2.78 -17.52
N HIS A 4 -32.44 -2.22 -16.98
CA HIS A 4 -31.44 -2.98 -16.21
C HIS A 4 -31.32 -2.55 -14.74
N PHE A 5 -32.00 -1.48 -14.30
CA PHE A 5 -31.89 -0.94 -12.94
C PHE A 5 -33.26 -0.45 -12.45
N LYS A 6 -33.66 -0.78 -11.22
CA LYS A 6 -35.02 -0.48 -10.72
C LYS A 6 -35.16 0.99 -10.32
N ASN A 7 -34.10 1.66 -9.88
CA ASN A 7 -34.10 3.08 -9.51
C ASN A 7 -32.69 3.72 -9.61
N LYS A 8 -32.55 5.01 -9.25
CA LYS A 8 -31.27 5.74 -9.28
C LYS A 8 -30.25 5.19 -8.26
N GLU A 9 -30.73 4.64 -7.16
CA GLU A 9 -29.91 4.03 -6.10
C GLU A 9 -29.26 2.74 -6.59
N ASP A 10 -29.99 1.92 -7.36
CA ASP A 10 -29.44 0.72 -8.01
C ASP A 10 -28.30 1.07 -8.98
N ILE A 11 -28.46 2.12 -9.79
CA ILE A 11 -27.42 2.58 -10.71
C ILE A 11 -26.18 3.03 -9.92
N PHE A 12 -26.39 3.79 -8.84
CA PHE A 12 -25.32 4.23 -7.97
C PHE A 12 -24.57 3.05 -7.34
N ASN A 13 -25.30 2.08 -6.78
CA ASN A 13 -24.71 0.93 -6.10
C ASN A 13 -23.87 0.08 -7.06
N HIS A 14 -24.37 -0.20 -8.26
CA HIS A 14 -23.62 -0.94 -9.27
C HIS A 14 -22.38 -0.17 -9.77
N ALA A 15 -22.48 1.16 -9.87
CA ALA A 15 -21.32 1.98 -10.21
C ALA A 15 -20.24 1.92 -9.12
N VAL A 16 -20.64 1.94 -7.84
CA VAL A 16 -19.73 1.78 -6.70
C VAL A 16 -19.09 0.39 -6.68
N ASP A 17 -19.87 -0.67 -6.88
CA ASP A 17 -19.33 -2.05 -6.94
C ASP A 17 -18.23 -2.19 -7.98
N ARG A 18 -18.52 -1.75 -9.20
CA ARG A 18 -17.58 -1.84 -10.31
C ARG A 18 -16.38 -0.91 -10.16
N PHE A 19 -16.61 0.32 -9.71
CA PHE A 19 -15.53 1.31 -9.64
C PHE A 19 -14.67 1.11 -8.39
N VAL A 20 -15.29 1.05 -7.21
CA VAL A 20 -14.57 0.99 -5.94
C VAL A 20 -14.08 -0.43 -5.68
N PHE A 21 -14.97 -1.42 -5.64
CA PHE A 21 -14.61 -2.75 -5.20
C PHE A 21 -13.93 -3.58 -6.29
N GLU A 22 -14.34 -3.48 -7.54
CA GLU A 22 -13.64 -4.18 -8.64
C GLU A 22 -12.43 -3.37 -9.13
N PHE A 23 -12.61 -2.19 -9.72
CA PHE A 23 -11.51 -1.48 -10.38
C PHE A 23 -10.43 -0.97 -9.41
N LEU A 24 -10.80 -0.31 -8.31
CA LEU A 24 -9.79 0.24 -7.39
C LEU A 24 -9.13 -0.82 -6.53
N THR A 25 -9.78 -1.94 -6.21
CA THR A 25 -9.17 -2.98 -5.35
C THR A 25 -8.56 -4.17 -6.08
N ASN A 26 -8.77 -4.27 -7.39
CA ASN A 26 -8.11 -5.24 -8.25
C ASN A 26 -6.65 -4.84 -8.44
N ASP A 27 -5.81 -5.38 -7.56
CA ASP A 27 -4.38 -5.41 -7.79
C ASP A 27 -4.15 -6.66 -8.64
N ALA A 28 -3.75 -6.49 -9.90
CA ALA A 28 -3.16 -7.58 -10.66
C ALA A 28 -2.04 -8.14 -9.79
N THR A 29 -2.29 -9.30 -9.19
CA THR A 29 -1.34 -9.94 -8.29
C THR A 29 -0.36 -10.62 -9.23
N ASP A 30 0.56 -9.84 -9.78
CA ASP A 30 1.73 -10.41 -10.42
C ASP A 30 2.43 -11.18 -9.30
N PHE A 31 2.33 -12.50 -9.36
CA PHE A 31 3.01 -13.39 -8.42
C PHE A 31 4.46 -12.95 -8.37
N LEU A 32 4.87 -12.41 -7.23
CA LEU A 32 6.27 -12.13 -7.00
C LEU A 32 7.03 -13.43 -7.18
N GLU A 33 8.20 -13.36 -7.82
CA GLU A 33 9.13 -14.46 -7.79
C GLU A 33 9.53 -14.72 -6.33
N LEU A 34 8.91 -15.76 -5.74
CA LEU A 34 9.16 -16.21 -4.37
C LEU A 34 10.61 -16.65 -4.15
N THR A 35 11.46 -16.59 -5.18
CA THR A 35 12.90 -16.87 -5.15
C THR A 35 13.77 -15.64 -4.91
N SER A 36 13.23 -14.41 -4.98
CA SER A 36 14.01 -13.18 -4.76
C SER A 36 14.59 -13.11 -3.34
N SER A 37 15.82 -12.62 -3.24
CA SER A 37 16.49 -12.29 -1.98
C SER A 37 16.05 -10.94 -1.39
N THR A 38 15.39 -10.10 -2.18
CA THR A 38 14.81 -8.80 -1.80
C THR A 38 13.29 -8.80 -2.01
N LEU A 39 12.63 -9.85 -1.52
CA LEU A 39 11.21 -10.12 -1.76
C LEU A 39 10.30 -8.97 -1.30
N LEU A 40 10.50 -8.45 -0.08
CA LEU A 40 9.69 -7.35 0.44
C LEU A 40 9.96 -6.06 -0.32
N LYS A 41 11.22 -5.79 -0.68
CA LYS A 41 11.55 -4.63 -1.51
C LYS A 41 10.86 -4.70 -2.88
N ASP A 42 10.91 -5.85 -3.54
CA ASP A 42 10.29 -6.07 -4.85
C ASP A 42 8.76 -5.96 -4.75
N PHE A 43 8.18 -6.44 -3.65
CA PHE A 43 6.76 -6.22 -3.35
C PHE A 43 6.42 -4.75 -3.23
N ILE A 44 7.18 -3.99 -2.44
CA ILE A 44 6.98 -2.55 -2.27
C ILE A 44 7.05 -1.84 -3.63
N ASP A 45 8.05 -2.19 -4.45
CA ASP A 45 8.24 -1.62 -5.78
C ASP A 45 7.03 -1.88 -6.69
N ASN A 46 6.59 -3.13 -6.78
CA ASN A 46 5.43 -3.51 -7.58
C ASN A 46 4.15 -2.83 -7.07
N ARG A 47 3.94 -2.76 -5.75
CA ARG A 47 2.74 -2.14 -5.17
C ARG A 47 2.68 -0.65 -5.44
N VAL A 48 3.77 0.06 -5.22
CA VAL A 48 3.84 1.50 -5.48
C VAL A 48 3.68 1.80 -6.97
N GLU A 49 4.28 0.99 -7.84
CA GLU A 49 4.09 1.12 -9.29
C GLU A 49 2.62 0.90 -9.69
N ASN A 50 1.97 -0.13 -9.17
CA ASN A 50 0.56 -0.43 -9.43
C ASN A 50 -0.38 0.69 -8.94
N ILE A 51 -0.10 1.30 -7.79
CA ILE A 51 -0.81 2.50 -7.34
C ILE A 51 -0.61 3.65 -8.34
N GLY A 52 0.63 3.88 -8.79
CA GLY A 52 0.93 4.91 -9.80
C GLY A 52 0.23 4.68 -11.14
N ARG A 53 0.20 3.44 -11.64
CA ARG A 53 -0.52 3.07 -12.86
C ARG A 53 -2.03 3.35 -12.73
N ARG A 54 -2.64 2.95 -11.60
CA ARG A 54 -4.07 3.22 -11.33
C ARG A 54 -4.36 4.71 -11.26
N MET A 55 -3.55 5.49 -10.55
CA MET A 55 -3.71 6.93 -10.48
C MET A 55 -3.61 7.60 -11.86
N LYS A 56 -2.64 7.17 -12.69
CA LYS A 56 -2.50 7.67 -14.06
C LYS A 56 -3.71 7.28 -14.92
N SER A 57 -4.16 6.03 -14.84
CA SER A 57 -5.34 5.54 -15.54
C SER A 57 -6.59 6.34 -15.15
N PHE A 58 -6.78 6.56 -13.85
CA PHE A 58 -7.89 7.35 -13.32
C PHE A 58 -7.85 8.80 -13.78
N PHE A 59 -6.68 9.44 -13.76
CA PHE A 59 -6.49 10.80 -14.27
C PHE A 59 -6.86 10.90 -15.76
N ILE A 60 -6.42 9.94 -16.59
CA ILE A 60 -6.75 9.90 -18.02
C ILE A 60 -8.25 9.69 -18.23
N MET A 61 -8.85 8.72 -17.54
CA MET A 61 -10.27 8.38 -17.66
C MET A 61 -11.18 9.57 -17.29
N THR A 62 -10.75 10.35 -16.29
CA THR A 62 -11.48 11.54 -15.83
C THR A 62 -11.07 12.82 -16.54
N LYS A 63 -10.13 12.76 -17.51
CA LYS A 63 -9.55 13.92 -18.19
C LYS A 63 -9.02 14.97 -17.21
N GLY A 64 -8.51 14.54 -16.06
CA GLY A 64 -8.02 15.39 -14.98
C GLY A 64 -9.08 16.21 -14.24
N THR A 65 -10.37 15.94 -14.47
CA THR A 65 -11.47 16.70 -13.82
C THR A 65 -11.73 16.25 -12.38
N VAL A 66 -11.32 15.04 -12.01
CA VAL A 66 -11.48 14.52 -10.65
C VAL A 66 -10.19 14.73 -9.87
N THR A 67 -10.25 15.60 -8.87
CA THR A 67 -9.12 15.89 -7.97
C THR A 67 -9.02 14.86 -6.84
N PRO A 68 -7.89 14.79 -6.12
CA PRO A 68 -7.79 14.00 -4.89
C PRO A 68 -8.86 14.36 -3.84
N ALA A 69 -9.26 15.63 -3.77
CA ALA A 69 -10.33 16.09 -2.88
C ALA A 69 -11.70 15.52 -3.27
N ASN A 70 -12.03 15.50 -4.56
CA ASN A 70 -13.27 14.88 -5.06
C ASN A 70 -13.29 13.39 -4.74
N PHE A 71 -12.17 12.70 -4.97
CA PHE A 71 -12.04 11.29 -4.65
C PHE A 71 -12.23 11.00 -3.16
N MET A 72 -11.53 11.72 -2.28
CA MET A 72 -11.66 11.53 -0.84
C MET A 72 -13.09 11.83 -0.35
N SER A 73 -13.70 12.90 -0.87
CA SER A 73 -15.09 13.26 -0.55
C SER A 73 -16.06 12.16 -0.97
N PHE A 74 -15.82 11.54 -2.13
CA PHE A 74 -16.62 10.41 -2.60
C PHE A 74 -16.48 9.19 -1.67
N ILE A 75 -15.26 8.81 -1.27
CA ILE A 75 -15.05 7.70 -0.32
C ILE A 75 -15.75 7.97 1.02
N LEU A 76 -15.66 9.20 1.55
CA LEU A 76 -16.35 9.59 2.77
C LEU A 76 -17.88 9.59 2.61
N TYR A 77 -18.39 9.99 1.45
CA TYR A 77 -19.81 9.90 1.13
C TYR A 77 -20.29 8.45 1.14
N LEU A 78 -19.52 7.52 0.53
CA LEU A 78 -19.87 6.10 0.50
C LEU A 78 -19.97 5.48 1.89
N LYS A 79 -19.11 5.90 2.82
CA LYS A 79 -19.15 5.41 4.21
C LYS A 79 -20.55 5.52 4.84
N ASP A 80 -21.27 6.59 4.54
CA ASP A 80 -22.57 6.88 5.16
C ASP A 80 -23.76 6.56 4.25
N ASN A 81 -23.54 6.37 2.94
CA ASN A 81 -24.63 6.29 1.95
C ASN A 81 -24.61 4.99 1.11
N TYR A 82 -23.57 4.16 1.22
CA TYR A 82 -23.50 2.89 0.49
C TYR A 82 -23.89 1.71 1.39
N PRO A 83 -24.83 0.84 0.99
CA PRO A 83 -25.21 -0.35 1.75
C PRO A 83 -24.01 -1.27 2.03
N ASP A 84 -23.96 -1.86 3.22
CA ASP A 84 -22.92 -2.82 3.63
C ASP A 84 -21.47 -2.30 3.50
N TRP A 85 -21.29 -0.97 3.48
CA TRP A 85 -19.97 -0.35 3.35
C TRP A 85 -18.99 -0.86 4.41
N LYS A 86 -19.45 -0.98 5.66
CA LYS A 86 -18.63 -1.39 6.78
C LYS A 86 -18.08 -2.80 6.56
N GLU A 87 -18.93 -3.74 6.17
CA GLU A 87 -18.60 -5.13 5.90
C GLU A 87 -17.62 -5.22 4.74
N LYS A 88 -17.92 -4.61 3.59
CA LYS A 88 -17.04 -4.64 2.41
C LYS A 88 -15.69 -3.97 2.67
N PHE A 89 -15.67 -2.86 3.41
CA PHE A 89 -14.44 -2.19 3.78
C PHE A 89 -13.59 -3.06 4.72
N GLN A 90 -14.20 -3.74 5.70
CA GLN A 90 -13.51 -4.68 6.57
C GLN A 90 -12.91 -5.87 5.81
N GLU A 91 -13.65 -6.41 4.84
CA GLU A 91 -13.14 -7.48 3.97
C GLU A 91 -11.95 -7.03 3.12
N TYR A 92 -12.05 -5.83 2.52
CA TYR A 92 -10.95 -5.22 1.80
C TYR A 92 -9.70 -5.06 2.69
N GLU A 93 -9.88 -4.51 3.89
CA GLU A 93 -8.81 -4.29 4.86
C GLU A 93 -8.15 -5.61 5.30
N LYS A 94 -8.96 -6.62 5.62
CA LYS A 94 -8.46 -7.95 5.99
C LYS A 94 -7.64 -8.57 4.88
N ARG A 95 -8.13 -8.51 3.63
CA ARG A 95 -7.42 -9.05 2.46
C ARG A 95 -6.10 -8.33 2.24
N LYS A 96 -6.07 -7.00 2.29
CA LYS A 96 -4.84 -6.21 2.12
C LYS A 96 -3.84 -6.47 3.24
N SER A 97 -4.29 -6.57 4.49
CA SER A 97 -3.43 -6.94 5.61
C SER A 97 -2.81 -8.32 5.43
N LEU A 98 -3.59 -9.30 4.96
CA LEU A 98 -3.10 -10.66 4.72
C LEU A 98 -2.03 -10.70 3.61
N GLU A 99 -2.25 -10.01 2.48
CA GLU A 99 -1.29 -9.91 1.38
C GLU A 99 0.08 -9.36 1.87
N TRP A 100 0.07 -8.33 2.71
CA TRP A 100 1.31 -7.79 3.30
C TRP A 100 1.94 -8.73 4.32
N LYS A 101 1.11 -9.36 5.17
CA LYS A 101 1.56 -10.26 6.23
C LYS A 101 2.34 -11.43 5.65
N GLU A 102 1.83 -12.07 4.60
CA GLU A 102 2.49 -13.21 3.96
C GLU A 102 3.89 -12.85 3.44
N VAL A 103 4.02 -11.70 2.76
CA VAL A 103 5.30 -11.24 2.22
C VAL A 103 6.28 -10.85 3.33
N ILE A 104 5.82 -10.14 4.37
CA ILE A 104 6.67 -9.70 5.49
C ILE A 104 7.18 -10.91 6.29
N GLU A 105 6.34 -11.90 6.57
CA GLU A 105 6.76 -13.12 7.26
C GLU A 105 7.76 -13.93 6.42
N LEU A 106 7.58 -13.99 5.09
CA LEU A 106 8.54 -14.66 4.23
C LEU A 106 9.87 -13.90 4.13
N ALA A 107 9.85 -12.58 4.04
CA ALA A 107 11.05 -11.72 4.06
C ALA A 107 11.83 -11.88 5.39
N LYS A 108 11.10 -11.99 6.51
CA LYS A 108 11.65 -12.38 7.80
C LYS A 108 12.36 -13.73 7.74
N GLN A 109 11.66 -14.78 7.30
CA GLN A 109 12.22 -16.15 7.21
C GLN A 109 13.50 -16.21 6.36
N LYS A 110 13.54 -15.45 5.26
CA LYS A 110 14.71 -15.32 4.38
C LYS A 110 15.83 -14.43 4.94
N GLY A 111 15.58 -13.75 6.05
CA GLY A 111 16.55 -12.86 6.68
C GLY A 111 16.73 -11.51 5.98
N GLU A 112 15.86 -11.13 5.05
CA GLU A 112 15.85 -9.82 4.39
C GLU A 112 15.66 -8.69 5.42
N ILE A 113 14.75 -8.89 6.38
CA ILE A 113 14.44 -7.96 7.45
C ILE A 113 14.59 -8.57 8.83
N THR A 114 14.66 -7.72 9.86
CA THR A 114 14.76 -8.14 11.26
C THR A 114 13.54 -8.92 11.75
N GLN A 115 13.77 -9.86 12.67
CA GLN A 115 12.72 -10.57 13.40
C GLN A 115 12.12 -9.74 14.54
N THR A 116 12.81 -8.69 14.98
CA THR A 116 12.49 -7.96 16.22
C THR A 116 11.28 -7.04 16.08
N VAL A 117 10.94 -6.61 14.87
CA VAL A 117 9.79 -5.72 14.63
C VAL A 117 8.57 -6.56 14.32
N GLU A 118 7.49 -6.36 15.07
CA GLU A 118 6.22 -7.07 14.86
C GLU A 118 5.65 -6.78 13.47
N THR A 119 5.17 -7.83 12.79
CA THR A 119 4.63 -7.74 11.43
C THR A 119 3.47 -6.76 11.34
N GLU A 120 2.55 -6.79 12.31
CA GLU A 120 1.40 -5.89 12.35
C GLU A 120 1.81 -4.40 12.50
N LYS A 121 2.95 -4.12 13.17
CA LYS A 121 3.50 -2.75 13.27
C LYS A 121 4.06 -2.26 11.93
N ILE A 122 4.69 -3.15 11.17
CA ILE A 122 5.18 -2.83 9.81
C ILE A 122 3.99 -2.53 8.89
N ILE A 123 2.99 -3.42 8.88
CA ILE A 123 1.77 -3.27 8.06
C ILE A 123 1.05 -1.96 8.39
N SER A 124 0.78 -1.71 9.67
CA SER A 124 0.07 -0.50 10.09
C SER A 124 0.84 0.79 9.78
N SER A 125 2.18 0.78 9.89
CA SER A 125 3.01 1.93 9.53
C SER A 125 2.93 2.26 8.04
N ILE A 126 3.07 1.25 7.17
CA ILE A 126 2.96 1.41 5.72
C ILE A 126 1.58 1.92 5.33
N ARG A 127 0.52 1.35 5.93
CA ARG A 127 -0.86 1.78 5.69
C ARG A 127 -1.11 3.22 6.13
N ASN A 128 -0.61 3.61 7.31
CA ASN A 128 -0.77 4.97 7.81
C ASN A 128 -0.04 6.00 6.95
N ILE A 129 1.13 5.66 6.41
CA ILE A 129 1.83 6.49 5.40
C ILE A 129 0.92 6.68 4.19
N TYR A 130 0.39 5.61 3.62
CA TYR A 130 -0.49 5.68 2.44
C TYR A 130 -1.74 6.53 2.70
N LEU A 131 -2.43 6.30 3.82
CA LEU A 131 -3.63 7.05 4.18
C LEU A 131 -3.32 8.52 4.50
N GLY A 132 -2.26 8.79 5.24
CA GLY A 132 -1.83 10.14 5.60
C GLY A 132 -1.44 10.97 4.37
N LEU A 133 -0.71 10.36 3.44
CA LEU A 133 -0.39 10.98 2.15
C LEU A 133 -1.65 11.21 1.32
N SER A 134 -2.56 10.24 1.24
CA SER A 134 -3.84 10.39 0.51
C SER A 134 -4.68 11.54 1.06
N TYR A 135 -4.76 11.67 2.38
CA TYR A 135 -5.46 12.77 3.04
C TYR A 135 -4.77 14.11 2.79
N ARG A 136 -3.44 14.19 2.92
CA ARG A 136 -2.69 15.42 2.63
C ARG A 136 -2.85 15.84 1.17
N SER A 137 -2.82 14.90 0.22
CA SER A 137 -3.07 15.15 -1.20
C SER A 137 -4.48 15.67 -1.47
N ALA A 138 -5.49 15.22 -0.72
CA ALA A 138 -6.84 15.77 -0.81
C ALA A 138 -6.90 17.24 -0.36
N LEU A 139 -6.07 17.65 0.60
CA LEU A 139 -5.99 19.04 1.08
C LEU A 139 -5.14 19.94 0.19
N SER A 140 -4.02 19.44 -0.35
CA SER A 140 -3.05 20.24 -1.11
C SER A 140 -3.18 20.14 -2.63
N SER A 141 -4.03 19.23 -3.14
CA SER A 141 -4.12 18.86 -4.56
C SER A 141 -2.81 18.35 -5.17
N GLN A 142 -1.83 17.95 -4.36
CA GLN A 142 -0.56 17.40 -4.81
C GLN A 142 -0.48 15.93 -4.45
N LEU A 143 -0.23 15.09 -5.45
CA LEU A 143 -0.17 13.65 -5.31
C LEU A 143 1.18 13.14 -5.81
N SER A 144 1.96 12.50 -4.92
CA SER A 144 3.33 12.11 -5.20
C SER A 144 3.55 10.63 -4.92
N ILE A 145 3.67 9.84 -5.99
CA ILE A 145 4.04 8.43 -5.92
C ILE A 145 5.48 8.26 -5.46
N SER A 146 6.37 9.17 -5.86
CA SER A 146 7.76 9.14 -5.43
C SER A 146 7.89 9.33 -3.92
N GLU A 147 7.11 10.25 -3.36
CA GLU A 147 7.10 10.47 -1.91
C GLU A 147 6.52 9.27 -1.15
N LEU A 148 5.43 8.66 -1.66
CA LEU A 148 4.91 7.41 -1.11
C LEU A 148 5.99 6.32 -1.08
N LYS A 149 6.73 6.18 -2.19
CA LYS A 149 7.83 5.21 -2.29
C LYS A 149 8.90 5.48 -1.24
N GLU A 150 9.35 6.73 -1.14
CA GLU A 150 10.42 7.16 -0.25
C GLU A 150 10.07 6.92 1.23
N GLN A 151 8.84 7.25 1.64
CA GLN A 151 8.39 7.03 3.01
C GLN A 151 8.27 5.54 3.34
N ILE A 152 7.74 4.71 2.42
CA ILE A 152 7.71 3.26 2.63
C ILE A 152 9.13 2.69 2.69
N TYR A 153 10.04 3.16 1.83
CA TYR A 153 11.44 2.76 1.86
C TYR A 153 12.16 3.19 3.14
N THR A 154 11.78 4.31 3.75
CA THR A 154 12.31 4.67 5.06
C THR A 154 11.99 3.60 6.10
N ILE A 155 10.74 3.10 6.14
CA ILE A 155 10.37 1.97 6.99
C ILE A 155 11.19 0.72 6.64
N TYR A 156 11.27 0.39 5.34
CA TYR A 156 12.04 -0.76 4.86
C TYR A 156 13.50 -0.72 5.30
N TYR A 157 14.20 0.40 5.16
CA TYR A 157 15.61 0.51 5.56
C TYR A 157 15.81 0.47 7.08
N LEU A 158 14.85 0.96 7.87
CA LEU A 158 14.90 0.86 9.33
C LEU A 158 14.75 -0.58 9.85
N ILE A 159 14.09 -1.45 9.08
CA ILE A 159 13.87 -2.85 9.46
C ILE A 159 14.77 -3.84 8.71
N THR A 160 15.39 -3.42 7.61
CA THR A 160 16.39 -4.21 6.88
C THR A 160 17.64 -4.36 7.72
N LYS A 161 18.18 -5.57 7.79
CA LYS A 161 19.44 -5.81 8.51
C LYS A 161 20.58 -5.08 7.81
N ILE A 162 21.10 -4.01 8.44
CA ILE A 162 22.43 -3.52 8.09
C ILE A 162 23.40 -4.55 8.68
N ASN A 163 24.02 -5.37 7.82
CA ASN A 163 25.20 -6.14 8.23
C ASN A 163 26.29 -5.14 8.62
N ASN A 164 26.37 -4.80 9.90
CA ASN A 164 27.57 -4.21 10.50
C ASN A 164 28.63 -5.31 10.60
N ALA A 165 29.07 -5.82 9.46
CA ALA A 165 30.24 -6.68 9.36
C ALA A 165 31.48 -5.79 9.15
N HIS A 166 31.78 -4.92 10.12
CA HIS A 166 33.09 -4.31 10.29
C HIS A 166 33.12 -3.56 11.62
N THR A 167 33.34 -4.27 12.71
CA THR A 167 34.02 -3.79 13.92
C THR A 167 34.20 -4.99 14.83
N ASP A 168 35.39 -5.59 14.74
CA ASP A 168 36.16 -6.12 15.87
C ASP A 168 37.27 -7.05 15.34
N HIS A 169 38.26 -6.44 14.70
CA HIS A 169 39.62 -6.95 14.76
C HIS A 169 40.51 -5.80 15.20
N ILE A 170 40.59 -5.59 16.53
CA ILE A 170 41.69 -4.86 17.14
C ILE A 170 42.80 -5.90 17.34
N PRO A 171 43.93 -5.85 16.61
CA PRO A 171 45.11 -6.60 17.02
C PRO A 171 45.65 -5.88 18.25
N ASN A 172 45.50 -6.53 19.40
CA ASN A 172 46.14 -6.12 20.64
C ASN A 172 47.66 -6.29 20.47
N ASN A 173 48.36 -5.22 20.08
CA ASN A 173 49.82 -5.18 20.14
C ASN A 173 50.28 -4.22 21.22
N ARG A 174 50.19 -4.70 22.46
CA ARG A 174 51.09 -4.28 23.53
C ARG A 174 51.70 -5.55 24.09
N ASN A 175 52.98 -5.76 23.82
CA ASN A 175 53.92 -6.31 24.78
C ASN A 175 55.36 -6.06 24.33
N THR A 176 56.11 -5.44 25.25
CA THR A 176 57.54 -5.67 25.59
C THR A 176 58.56 -5.43 24.46
N THR A 177 59.52 -4.52 24.57
CA THR A 177 60.45 -4.20 25.69
C THR A 177 61.05 -2.82 25.44
#